data_AF-A0A419K3T5-F1
#
_entry.id   AF-A0A419K3T5-F1
#
_cell.length_a   1.000
_cell.length_b   1.000
_cell.length_c   1.000
_cell.angle_alpha   90.00
_cell.angle_beta   90.00
_cell.angle_gamma   90.00
#
_symmetry.space_group_name_H-M   'P 1'
#
loop_
_entity.id
_entity.type
_entity.pdbx_description
1 polymer ?
#
loop_
_entity_poly.entity_id
_entity_poly.type
_entity_poly.pdbx_seq_one_letter_code
_entity_poly.pdbx_strand_id
1 'polypeptide(L)' 'MSFNMNVAKSLVGRNVNLHLKDGSVIVNVLLKDVQKDEFTAKTFVKCVPYGKNKILNIPLKRIAWAELLNMSTILTNS' A
#
# COMPACT_ATOMS: atom_id res chain seq x y z
N MET A 1 14.24 -0.38 -10.04
CA MET A 1 13.83 -1.43 -9.06
C MET A 1 12.37 -1.74 -9.26
N SER A 2 11.96 -3.01 -9.26
CA SER A 2 10.56 -3.40 -9.37
C SER A 2 9.90 -3.48 -7.99
N PHE A 3 8.65 -3.05 -7.87
CA PHE A 3 7.85 -3.30 -6.68
C PHE A 3 7.57 -4.80 -6.54
N ASN A 4 8.04 -5.41 -5.45
CA ASN A 4 7.96 -6.84 -5.22
C ASN A 4 7.52 -7.14 -3.77
N MET A 5 7.39 -8.42 -3.43
CA MET A 5 6.88 -8.84 -2.11
C MET A 5 7.74 -8.33 -0.95
N ASN A 6 9.07 -8.27 -1.12
CA ASN A 6 9.96 -7.80 -0.04
C ASN A 6 9.79 -6.29 0.19
N VAL A 7 9.67 -5.52 -0.90
CA VAL A 7 9.36 -4.08 -0.83
C VAL A 7 7.98 -3.86 -0.20
N ALA A 8 6.97 -4.64 -0.57
CA ALA A 8 5.65 -4.53 0.03
C ALA A 8 5.68 -4.85 1.55
N LYS A 9 6.41 -5.90 1.95
CA LYS A 9 6.55 -6.30 3.36
C LYS A 9 7.26 -5.24 4.20
N SER A 10 8.28 -4.56 3.67
CA SER A 10 8.98 -3.50 4.41
C SER A 10 8.11 -2.25 4.64
N LEU A 11 7.02 -2.10 3.89
CA LEU A 11 6.06 -1.00 4.00
C LEU A 11 4.83 -1.33 4.86
N VAL A 12 4.71 -2.58 5.35
CA VAL A 12 3.61 -2.95 6.25
C VAL A 12 3.66 -2.08 7.52
N GLY A 13 2.51 -1.55 7.92
CA GLY A 13 2.35 -0.63 9.04
C GLY A 13 2.66 0.84 8.70
N ARG A 14 2.97 1.16 7.44
CA ARG A 14 3.26 2.53 6.99
C ARG A 14 2.10 3.09 6.15
N ASN A 15 1.93 4.42 6.21
CA ASN A 15 1.10 5.15 5.25
C ASN A 15 1.90 5.39 3.97
N VAL A 16 1.31 5.09 2.82
CA VAL A 16 1.93 5.22 1.52
C VAL A 16 0.96 5.76 0.47
N ASN A 17 1.48 6.34 -0.61
CA ASN A 17 0.77 6.44 -1.88
C ASN A 17 1.15 5.23 -2.74
N LEU A 18 0.16 4.52 -3.28
CA LEU A 18 0.38 3.40 -4.20
C LEU A 18 0.19 3.86 -5.64
N HIS A 19 1.27 3.84 -6.41
CA HIS A 19 1.23 4.13 -7.84
C HIS A 19 0.97 2.83 -8.60
N LEU A 20 -0.11 2.80 -9.39
CA LEU A 20 -0.49 1.65 -10.19
C LEU A 20 0.11 1.73 -11.60
N LYS A 21 0.25 0.56 -12.24
CA LYS A 21 0.78 0.46 -13.60
C LYS A 21 -0.12 1.08 -14.67
N ASP A 22 -1.39 1.32 -14.36
CA ASP A 22 -2.34 2.02 -15.23
C ASP A 22 -2.25 3.56 -15.11
N GLY A 23 -1.31 4.07 -14.31
CA GLY A 23 -1.13 5.51 -14.08
C GLY A 23 -1.97 6.08 -12.93
N SER A 24 -2.93 5.31 -12.40
CA SER A 24 -3.74 5.75 -11.25
C SER A 24 -2.92 5.73 -9.95
N VAL A 25 -3.31 6.57 -8.99
CA VAL A 25 -2.67 6.63 -7.67
C VAL A 25 -3.74 6.42 -6.59
N ILE A 26 -3.46 5.52 -5.65
CA ILE A 26 -4.27 5.36 -4.44
C ILE A 26 -3.53 6.05 -3.30
N VAL A 27 -4.05 7.21 -2.90
CA VAL A 27 -3.39 8.11 -1.95
C VAL A 27 -3.70 7.76 -0.49
N ASN A 28 -2.73 8.02 0.38
CA ASN A 28 -2.86 7.93 1.84
C ASN A 28 -3.55 6.65 2.32
N VAL A 29 -2.92 5.51 2.00
CA VAL A 29 -3.37 4.20 2.46
C VAL A 29 -2.39 3.64 3.48
N LEU A 30 -2.92 3.05 4.56
CA LEU A 30 -2.16 2.25 5.49
C LEU A 30 -1.99 0.85 4.91
N LEU A 31 -0.75 0.43 4.65
CA LEU A 31 -0.44 -0.91 4.15
C LEU A 31 -0.52 -1.90 5.33
N LYS A 32 -1.52 -2.79 5.33
CA LYS A 32 -1.85 -3.65 6.47
C LYS A 32 -1.16 -5.00 6.41
N ASP A 33 -1.10 -5.62 5.23
CA ASP A 33 -0.61 -6.98 5.08
C ASP A 33 -0.26 -7.27 3.61
N VAL A 34 0.54 -8.32 3.40
CA VAL A 34 0.85 -8.88 2.08
C VAL A 34 0.51 -10.36 2.10
N GLN A 35 -0.56 -10.73 1.40
CA GLN A 35 -1.07 -12.10 1.38
C GLN A 35 -0.78 -12.79 0.06
N LYS A 36 -0.36 -14.05 0.15
CA LYS A 36 -0.29 -14.95 -1.01
C LYS A 36 -1.51 -15.84 -0.99
N ASP A 37 -2.27 -15.83 -2.07
CA ASP A 37 -3.33 -16.79 -2.32
C ASP A 37 -2.70 -18.13 -2.70
N GLU A 38 -2.92 -19.15 -1.87
CA GLU A 38 -2.36 -20.49 -2.04
C GLU A 38 -2.96 -21.23 -3.24
N PHE A 39 -4.20 -20.92 -3.62
CA PHE A 39 -4.91 -21.57 -4.72
C PHE A 39 -4.57 -20.95 -6.07
N THR A 40 -4.40 -19.62 -6.12
CA THR A 40 -4.14 -18.91 -7.38
C THR A 40 -2.69 -18.46 -7.57
N ALA A 41 -1.82 -18.70 -6.58
CA ALA A 41 -0.44 -18.22 -6.50
C ALA A 41 -0.29 -16.69 -6.66
N LYS A 42 -1.38 -15.93 -6.52
CA LYS A 42 -1.39 -14.47 -6.64
C LYS A 42 -1.04 -13.83 -5.31
N THR A 43 -0.19 -12.82 -5.34
CA THR A 43 0.10 -11.99 -4.17
C THR A 43 -0.75 -10.72 -4.21
N PHE A 44 -1.33 -10.36 -3.06
CA PHE A 44 -2.13 -9.18 -2.85
C PHE A 44 -1.54 -8.33 -1.72
N VAL A 45 -1.61 -7.01 -1.89
CA VAL A 45 -1.38 -6.03 -0.85
C VAL A 45 -2.74 -5.64 -0.27
N LYS A 46 -2.89 -5.77 1.05
CA LYS A 46 -4.04 -5.26 1.79
C LYS A 46 -3.73 -3.86 2.27
N CYS A 47 -4.61 -2.91 1.99
CA CYS A 47 -4.47 -1.56 2.52
C CYS A 47 -5.81 -0.97 2.95
N VAL A 48 -5.75 0.04 3.83
CA VAL A 48 -6.92 0.76 4.34
C VAL A 48 -6.72 2.23 4.02
N PRO A 49 -7.58 2.84 3.17
CA PRO A 49 -7.52 4.27 2.92
C PRO A 49 -7.82 5.07 4.19
N TYR A 50 -7.11 6.19 4.37
CA TYR A 50 -7.36 7.11 5.48
C TYR A 50 -8.83 7.57 5.51
N GLY A 51 -9.40 7.63 6.71
CA GLY A 51 -10.81 8.01 6.93
C GLY A 51 -11.84 6.97 6.45
N LYS A 52 -11.42 5.76 6.03
CA LYS A 52 -12.32 4.68 5.59
C LYS A 52 -12.04 3.39 6.35
N ASN A 53 -13.08 2.62 6.65
CA ASN A 53 -12.96 1.30 7.30
C ASN A 53 -12.93 0.13 6.30
N LYS A 54 -12.94 0.40 4.99
CA LYS A 54 -12.96 -0.64 3.96
C LYS A 54 -11.53 -1.05 3.58
N ILE A 55 -11.24 -2.34 3.69
CA ILE A 55 -10.00 -2.94 3.20
C ILE A 55 -10.03 -3.03 1.67
N LEU A 56 -8.95 -2.60 1.02
CA LEU A 56 -8.68 -2.81 -0.38
C LEU A 56 -7.65 -3.92 -0.56
N ASN A 57 -7.95 -4.87 -1.45
CA ASN A 57 -7.02 -5.92 -1.85
C ASN A 57 -6.51 -5.60 -3.26
N ILE A 58 -5.25 -5.22 -3.39
CA ILE A 58 -4.64 -4.83 -4.66
C ILE A 58 -3.68 -5.95 -5.09
N PRO A 59 -3.83 -6.53 -6.29
CA PRO A 59 -2.86 -7.48 -6.81
C PRO A 59 -1.47 -6.81 -6.86
N LEU A 60 -0.46 -7.45 -6.27
CA LEU A 60 0.92 -6.93 -6.24
C LEU A 60 1.41 -6.57 -7.66
N LYS A 61 1.04 -7.39 -8.65
CA LYS A 61 1.39 -7.18 -10.06
C LYS A 61 0.85 -5.89 -10.67
N ARG A 62 -0.18 -5.27 -10.09
CA ARG A 62 -0.75 -3.98 -10.54
C ARG A 62 -0.01 -2.78 -9.98
N ILE A 63 0.79 -2.96 -8.93
CA ILE A 63 1.53 -1.88 -8.28
C ILE A 63 2.83 -1.65 -9.05
N ALA A 64 3.10 -0.39 -9.40
CA ALA A 64 4.33 0.02 -10.06
C ALA A 64 5.42 0.35 -9.02
N TRP A 65 5.07 1.17 -8.03
CA TRP A 65 5.92 1.57 -6.90
C TRP A 65 5.06 2.17 -5.77
N ALA A 66 5.67 2.45 -4.62
CA ALA A 66 5.02 3.10 -3.50
C ALA A 66 5.86 4.25 -2.96
N GLU A 67 5.21 5.35 -2.64
CA GLU A 67 5.80 6.51 -1.97
C GLU A 67 5.50 6.43 -0.48
N LEU A 68 6.53 6.47 0.38
CA LEU A 68 6.32 6.53 1.82
C LEU A 68 5.83 7.92 2.21
N LEU A 69 4.69 8.01 2.89
CA LEU A 69 4.24 9.26 3.48
C LEU A 69 5.00 9.46 4.79
N ASN A 70 6.01 10.32 4.76
CA ASN A 70 6.59 10.86 5.97
C ASN A 70 5.53 11.73 6.64
N MET A 71 4.89 11.19 7.69
CA MET A 71 4.18 12.01 8.66
C MET A 71 5.24 12.84 9.40
N SER A 72 5.70 13.92 8.79
CA SER A 72 6.15 15.06 9.60
C SER A 72 4.90 15.51 10.33
N THR A 73 4.85 15.21 11.62
CA THR A 73 3.87 15.77 12.54
C THR A 73 3.94 17.29 12.43
N ILE A 74 3.14 17.89 11.56
CA ILE A 74 2.59 19.21 11.81
C ILE A 74 1.52 18.95 12.87
N LEU A 75 1.98 18.75 14.11
CA LEU A 75 1.16 19.04 15.27
C LEU A 75 0.92 20.55 15.21
N THR A 76 -0.14 20.98 14.52
CA THR A 76 -0.74 22.27 14.82
C THR A 76 -1.23 22.16 16.26
N ASN A 77 -0.40 22.59 17.19
CA ASN A 77 -0.82 22.92 18.55
C ASN A 77 -2.04 23.85 18.39
N SER A 78 -3.18 23.35 18.84
CA SER A 78 -4.40 24.13 19.00
C SER A 78 -4.26 25.04 20.22
#